data_AF-A0A507FRI5-F1
#
_entry.id   AF-A0A507FRI5-F1
#
_cell.length_a   1.000
_cell.length_b   1.000
_cell.length_c   1.000
_cell.angle_alpha   90.00
_cell.angle_beta   90.00
_cell.angle_gamma   90.00
#
_symmetry.space_group_name_H-M   'P 1'
#
loop_
_entity.id
_entity.type
_entity.pdbx_description
1 polymer ?
#
loop_
_entity_poly.entity_id
_entity_poly.type
_entity_poly.pdbx_seq_one_letter_code
_entity_poly.pdbx_strand_id
1 'polypeptide(L)' 'MAEEQQRAAFQQQIHQFTDVCWEKCIVNSKVKAGLDRYDEACMTNCVDRFVDASRVIVNVFNQVAQERRQQQQ' A
#
# COMPACT_ATOMS: atom_id res chain seq x y z
N MET A 1 -22.19 9.96 -8.00
CA MET A 1 -21.62 8.71 -8.53
C MET A 1 -20.10 8.72 -8.64
N ALA A 2 -19.46 9.59 -9.43
CA ALA A 2 -17.99 9.57 -9.56
C ALA A 2 -17.24 9.83 -8.23
N GLU A 3 -17.71 10.78 -7.41
CA GLU A 3 -17.14 11.08 -6.10
C GLU A 3 -17.28 9.91 -5.10
N GLU A 4 -18.45 9.26 -5.08
CA GLU A 4 -18.70 8.09 -4.23
C GLU A 4 -17.84 6.90 -4.63
N GLN A 5 -17.61 6.69 -5.93
CA GLN A 5 -16.71 5.66 -6.45
C GLN A 5 -15.26 5.94 -6.06
N GLN A 6 -14.79 7.17 -6.18
CA GLN A 6 -13.44 7.56 -5.72
C GLN A 6 -13.29 7.31 -4.21
N ARG A 7 -14.30 7.70 -3.43
CA ARG A 7 -14.30 7.47 -1.98
C ARG A 7 -14.25 5.97 -1.66
N ALA A 8 -15.06 5.15 -2.34
CA ALA A 8 -15.06 3.70 -2.14
C ALA A 8 -13.70 3.07 -2.49
N ALA A 9 -13.09 3.46 -3.61
CA ALA A 9 -11.78 2.96 -4.01
C ALA A 9 -10.67 3.37 -3.02
N PHE A 10 -10.75 4.59 -2.45
CA PHE A 10 -9.83 5.04 -1.42
C PHE A 10 -10.00 4.25 -0.12
N GLN A 11 -11.24 3.98 0.32
CA GLN A 11 -11.51 3.16 1.50
C GLN A 11 -10.98 1.73 1.33
N GLN A 12 -11.12 1.14 0.15
CA GLN A 12 -10.54 -0.18 -0.15
C GLN A 12 -9.01 -0.20 0.01
N GLN A 13 -8.33 0.86 -0.42
CA GLN A 13 -6.87 0.98 -0.22
C GLN A 13 -6.52 1.11 1.26
N ILE A 14 -7.29 1.87 2.04
CA ILE A 14 -7.11 1.97 3.49
C ILE A 14 -7.23 0.58 4.13
N HIS A 15 -8.25 -0.20 3.78
CA HIS A 15 -8.42 -1.55 4.30
C HIS A 15 -7.23 -2.44 3.95
N GLN A 16 -6.78 -2.43 2.70
CA GLN A 16 -5.61 -3.20 2.27
C GLN A 16 -4.33 -2.82 3.02
N PHE A 17 -4.06 -1.53 3.20
CA PHE A 17 -2.90 -1.07 3.96
C PHE A 17 -3.00 -1.45 5.42
N THR A 18 -4.19 -1.37 6.00
CA THR A 18 -4.45 -1.76 7.39
C THR A 18 -4.13 -3.23 7.59
N ASP A 19 -4.65 -4.13 6.74
CA ASP A 19 -4.43 -5.57 6.86
C ASP A 19 -2.93 -5.91 6.76
N VAL A 20 -2.25 -5.40 5.74
CA VAL A 20 -0.82 -5.67 5.49
C VAL A 20 0.06 -5.10 6.59
N CYS A 21 -0.19 -3.87 7.04
CA CYS A 21 0.65 -3.22 8.03
C CYS A 21 0.39 -3.71 9.45
N TRP A 22 -0.86 -4.12 9.75
CA TRP A 22 -1.18 -4.75 11.02
C TRP A 22 -0.37 -6.03 11.23
N GLU A 23 -0.35 -6.91 10.23
CA GLU A 23 0.45 -8.15 10.25
C GLU A 23 1.97 -7.93 10.32
N LYS A 24 2.46 -6.73 10.02
CA LYS A 24 3.90 -6.41 10.08
C LYS A 24 4.28 -5.73 11.37
N CYS A 25 3.44 -4.83 11.86
CA CYS A 25 3.76 -3.95 12.97
C CYS A 25 3.24 -4.47 14.31
N ILE A 26 2.07 -5.13 14.33
CA ILE A 26 1.35 -5.45 15.58
C ILE A 26 1.42 -6.96 15.93
N VAL A 27 2.44 -7.67 15.43
CA VAL A 27 2.56 -9.14 15.61
C VAL A 27 2.78 -9.53 17.07
N ASN A 28 3.60 -8.75 17.80
CA ASN A 28 4.02 -9.07 19.17
C ASN A 28 3.50 -8.06 20.20
N SER A 29 2.77 -7.05 19.75
CA SER A 29 2.22 -6.01 20.61
C SER A 29 0.99 -6.57 21.31
N LYS A 30 1.00 -6.57 22.66
CA LYS A 30 -0.23 -6.82 23.42
C LYS A 30 -1.22 -5.74 23.00
N VAL A 31 -2.39 -6.12 22.52
CA VAL A 31 -3.45 -5.18 22.14
C VAL A 31 -3.75 -4.30 23.36
N LYS A 32 -3.36 -3.03 23.29
CA LYS A 32 -3.63 -1.99 24.28
C LYS A 32 -4.61 -0.99 23.67
N ALA A 33 -5.09 -0.04 24.49
CA ALA A 33 -6.02 0.99 24.04
C ALA A 33 -5.46 1.93 22.95
N GLY A 34 -4.16 1.87 22.66
CA GLY A 34 -3.52 2.64 21.60
C GLY A 34 -2.24 1.98 21.11
N LEU A 35 -1.74 2.48 19.99
CA LEU A 35 -0.44 2.13 19.44
C LEU A 35 0.64 2.76 20.35
N ASP A 36 1.70 2.01 20.66
CA ASP A 36 2.86 2.62 21.29
C ASP A 36 3.73 3.34 20.24
N ARG A 37 4.75 4.06 20.70
CA ARG A 37 5.62 4.85 19.81
C ARG A 37 6.28 4.01 18.71
N TYR A 38 6.58 2.74 18.97
CA TYR A 38 7.18 1.86 17.97
C TYR A 38 6.14 1.41 16.95
N ASP A 39 4.94 1.05 17.42
CA ASP A 39 3.83 0.68 16.54
C ASP A 39 3.42 1.84 15.63
N GLU A 40 3.29 3.07 16.16
CA GLU A 40 2.97 4.28 15.37
C GLU A 40 3.99 4.56 14.28
N ALA A 41 5.29 4.53 14.64
CA ALA A 41 6.37 4.72 13.70
C ALA A 41 6.41 3.59 12.66
N CYS A 42 6.17 2.34 13.06
CA CYS A 42 6.12 1.20 12.14
C CYS A 42 4.96 1.35 11.15
N MET A 43 3.75 1.68 11.61
CA MET A 43 2.57 1.83 10.76
C MET A 43 2.77 2.92 9.70
N THR A 44 3.33 4.07 10.10
CA THR A 44 3.63 5.18 9.18
C THR A 44 4.61 4.73 8.10
N ASN A 45 5.74 4.16 8.50
CA ASN A 45 6.75 3.66 7.57
C ASN A 45 6.21 2.54 6.67
N CYS A 46 5.37 1.65 7.20
CA CYS A 46 4.81 0.54 6.44
C CYS A 46 3.96 1.03 5.26
N VAL A 47 3.07 2.00 5.49
CA VAL A 47 2.23 2.56 4.44
C VAL A 47 3.08 3.29 3.39
N ASP A 48 4.03 4.14 3.82
CA ASP A 48 4.92 4.86 2.91
C ASP A 48 5.71 3.89 2.02
N ARG A 49 6.30 2.85 2.62
CA ARG A 49 7.05 1.81 1.90
C ARG A 49 6.17 0.99 0.97
N PHE A 50 4.92 0.70 1.35
CA PHE A 50 3.99 -0.02 0.49
C PHE A 50 3.66 0.78 -0.78
N VAL A 51 3.37 2.07 -0.63
CA VAL A 51 3.08 2.96 -1.75
C VAL A 51 4.30 3.12 -2.66
N ASP A 52 5.48 3.34 -2.07
CA ASP A 52 6.74 3.45 -2.82
C ASP A 52 7.02 2.17 -3.63
N ALA A 53 6.93 1.01 -3.01
CA ALA A 53 7.14 -0.29 -3.67
C ALA A 53 6.11 -0.51 -4.80
N SER A 54 4.83 -0.20 -4.55
CA SER A 54 3.76 -0.34 -5.54
C SER A 54 4.04 0.53 -6.78
N ARG A 55 4.50 1.77 -6.59
CA ARG A 55 4.89 2.66 -7.70
C ARG A 55 6.06 2.10 -8.51
N VAL A 56 7.09 1.57 -7.85
CA VAL A 56 8.22 0.93 -8.54
C VAL A 56 7.75 -0.23 -9.39
N ILE A 57 6.92 -1.12 -8.85
CA ILE A 57 6.38 -2.28 -9.58
C ILE A 57 5.59 -1.83 -10.81
N VAL A 58 4.70 -0.84 -10.66
CA VAL A 58 3.91 -0.29 -11.77
C VAL A 58 4.80 0.32 -12.84
N ASN A 59 5.83 1.07 -12.45
CA ASN A 59 6.76 1.69 -13.40
C ASN A 59 7.51 0.63 -14.21
N VAL A 60 8.03 -0.42 -13.55
CA VAL A 60 8.71 -1.54 -14.22
C VAL A 60 7.74 -2.25 -15.16
N PHE A 61 6.51 -2.53 -14.71
CA PHE A 61 5.50 -3.17 -15.54
C PHE A 61 5.19 -2.35 -16.80
N ASN A 62 5.06 -1.03 -16.66
CA ASN A 62 4.80 -0.12 -17.79
C ASN A 62 5.96 -0.07 -18.77
N GLN A 63 7.20 -0.04 -18.29
CA GLN A 63 8.40 -0.10 -19.13
C GLN A 63 8.43 -1.39 -19.95
N VAL A 64 8.28 -2.55 -19.29
CA VAL A 64 8.26 -3.86 -19.97
C VAL A 64 7.10 -3.95 -20.97
N ALA A 65 5.92 -3.40 -20.63
CA ALA A 65 4.79 -3.37 -21.55
C ALA A 65 5.03 -2.48 -22.78
N GLN A 66 5.79 -1.39 -22.66
CA GLN A 66 6.18 -0.53 -23.78
C GLN A 66 7.18 -1.22 -24.70
N GLU A 67 8.22 -1.85 -24.13
CA GLU A 67 9.23 -2.59 -24.88
C GLU A 67 8.61 -3.73 -25.71
N ARG A 68 7.69 -4.49 -25.12
CA ARG A 68 6.96 -5.55 -25.84
C ARG A 68 6.15 -5.04 -27.02
N ARG A 69 5.59 -3.83 -26.95
CA ARG A 69 4.85 -3.23 -28.07
C ARG A 69 5.78 -2.83 -29.22
N GLN A 70 7.03 -2.44 -28.92
CA GLN A 70 8.03 -2.08 -29.93
C GLN A 70 8.58 -3.32 -30.65
N GLN A 71 8.68 -4.47 -29.99
CA GLN A 71 9.10 -5.74 -30.61
C GLN A 71 8.07 -6.34 -31.58
N GLN A 72 6.83 -5.87 -31.56
CA GLN A 72 5.74 -6.33 -32.43
C GLN A 72 5.52 -5.42 -33.66
N GLN A 73 6.33 -4.36 -33.80
CA GLN A 73 6.42 -3.49 -34.99
C GLN A 73 7.68 -3.84 -35.78
#